data_AF-A0A4U2YJL1-F1
#
_entry.id   AF-A0A4U2YJL1-F1
#
_cell.length_a   1.000
_cell.length_b   1.000
_cell.length_c   1.000
_cell.angle_alpha   90.00
_cell.angle_beta   90.00
_cell.angle_gamma   90.00
#
_symmetry.space_group_name_H-M   'P 1'
#
loop_
_entity.id
_entity.type
_entity.pdbx_description
1 polymer ?
#
loop_
_entity_poly.entity_id
_entity_poly.type
_entity_poly.pdbx_seq_one_letter_code
_entity_poly.pdbx_strand_id
1 'polypeptide(L)'
;MRHVLVVILGTVLALLPFPAYAAEASPGKLGPAVALGVTSTPARSGEASTVTLALTPAPGAPESLTLERWNGTTWHRVTTVTTDEAGRAIAAVTLARDPARNRLRATLPGDATRPAVVTEHTPTLRRWGSTVTLRAPKSVVDEGRIILRLGWKAANAEAVSGWVKVQAKQRRGKTYAKKWRTVARVRTDAKGVATLQRTPRWDTRWRAVGEQQAWVAADTSGVSRTVNRPPGRPVALPQGAPRPRVTLPRPRRAVGKGANVVVRTIPDGVWRSMVGRSWRKGCPVGRSGLRLVQTNFWGFDGYRYRGEVVVAKSVTANFAGAFREMHERRIPVRQMRRVDRFGWSKKLGGADDYRSMAADNTSVFNCRGVVGSPRVRSPHSYGRSLDLNPWENPYHARDGIHPNRWWASRSHPKVAWRGQGHAVVRLLARHGFRWTYGTSDAHHFDAVAGAGGQGLRELLSSPACVDDVCH
;
A
#
# COMPACT_ATOMS: atom_id res chain seq x y z
N MET A 1 28.46 62.38 -33.46
CA MET A 1 27.95 62.98 -32.20
C MET A 1 28.07 61.90 -31.12
N ARG A 2 28.89 61.97 -30.08
CA ARG A 2 29.35 63.10 -29.25
C ARG A 2 30.87 63.11 -29.10
N HIS A 3 31.38 64.32 -28.99
CA HIS A 3 32.78 64.71 -28.88
C HIS A 3 33.35 64.39 -27.50
N VAL A 4 34.59 63.88 -27.49
CA VAL A 4 35.45 63.79 -26.30
C VAL A 4 36.33 65.04 -26.30
N LEU A 5 36.22 65.83 -25.23
CA LEU A 5 37.01 67.04 -25.01
C LEU A 5 38.32 66.64 -24.30
N VAL A 6 39.44 67.02 -24.92
CA VAL A 6 40.79 66.95 -24.37
C VAL A 6 41.01 68.18 -23.49
N VAL A 7 41.52 67.99 -22.27
CA VAL A 7 42.21 69.05 -21.52
C VAL A 7 43.50 68.48 -20.95
N ILE A 8 44.60 69.13 -21.34
CA ILE A 8 45.97 68.94 -20.92
C ILE A 8 46.26 69.92 -19.77
N LEU A 9 46.84 69.44 -18.67
CA LEU A 9 47.64 70.20 -17.70
C LEU A 9 48.23 69.16 -16.74
N GLY A 10 49.48 69.09 -16.33
CA GLY A 10 50.68 69.91 -16.51
C GLY A 10 51.67 69.34 -15.49
N THR A 11 52.82 68.87 -15.95
CA THR A 11 53.85 68.17 -15.18
C THR A 11 54.54 69.12 -14.19
N VAL A 12 54.71 68.72 -12.93
CA VAL A 12 55.79 69.22 -12.06
C VAL A 12 56.59 68.00 -11.58
N LEU A 13 57.81 67.92 -12.10
CA LEU A 13 58.80 66.89 -11.79
C LEU A 13 59.62 67.37 -10.59
N ALA A 14 59.42 66.76 -9.42
CA ALA A 14 60.28 66.95 -8.26
C ALA A 14 61.02 65.64 -7.96
N LEU A 15 62.33 65.66 -8.13
CA LEU A 15 63.28 64.61 -7.76
C LEU A 15 63.30 64.42 -6.24
N LEU A 16 63.01 63.20 -5.77
CA LEU A 16 63.25 62.77 -4.39
C LEU A 16 63.80 61.33 -4.36
N PRO A 17 64.63 61.00 -3.34
CA PRO A 17 65.73 60.04 -3.45
C PRO A 17 65.29 58.58 -3.40
N PHE A 18 66.12 57.72 -4.01
CA PHE A 18 66.03 56.26 -3.90
C PHE A 18 66.00 55.83 -2.43
N PRO A 19 64.99 55.07 -1.96
CA PRO A 19 65.09 54.41 -0.67
C PRO A 19 66.14 53.32 -0.75
N ALA A 20 67.08 53.39 0.18
CA ALA A 20 68.12 52.40 0.40
C ALA A 20 67.51 50.99 0.49
N TYR A 21 68.12 50.04 -0.22
CA TYR A 21 67.90 48.62 0.06
C TYR A 21 68.32 48.36 1.51
N ALA A 22 67.32 48.10 2.37
CA ALA A 22 67.58 47.44 3.63
C ALA A 22 68.12 46.05 3.29
N ALA A 23 69.33 45.78 3.77
CA ALA A 23 69.98 44.49 3.67
C ALA A 23 69.01 43.38 4.13
N GLU A 24 68.79 42.38 3.27
CA GLU A 24 68.16 41.13 3.67
C GLU A 24 68.92 40.59 4.88
N ALA A 25 68.23 40.49 6.02
CA ALA A 25 68.71 39.70 7.13
C ALA A 25 68.97 38.28 6.62
N SER A 26 70.20 37.78 6.81
CA SER A 26 70.56 36.38 6.58
C SER A 26 69.42 35.47 7.04
N PRO A 27 69.01 34.45 6.27
CA PRO A 27 68.01 33.51 6.74
C PRO A 27 68.57 32.86 8.00
N GLY A 28 68.01 33.23 9.15
CA GLY A 28 68.27 32.52 10.40
C GLY A 28 68.03 31.04 10.13
N LYS A 29 68.97 30.19 10.54
CA LYS A 29 68.84 28.74 10.38
C LYS A 29 67.45 28.32 10.85
N LEU A 30 66.57 27.92 9.91
CA LEU A 30 65.29 27.33 10.23
C LEU A 30 65.55 26.15 11.17
N GLY A 31 64.82 26.11 12.29
CA GLY A 31 64.89 24.99 13.21
C GLY A 31 64.49 23.68 12.52
N PRO A 32 64.78 22.51 13.13
CA PRO A 32 64.33 21.23 12.60
C PRO A 32 62.80 21.24 12.42
N ALA A 33 62.32 20.67 11.31
CA ALA A 33 60.89 20.63 11.01
C ALA A 33 60.15 19.81 12.09
N VAL A 34 59.18 20.44 12.76
CA VAL A 34 58.33 19.82 13.78
C VAL A 34 57.01 19.37 13.15
N ALA A 35 56.66 18.10 13.29
CA ALA A 35 55.36 17.56 12.92
C ALA A 35 54.43 17.49 14.14
N LEU A 36 53.15 17.82 13.95
CA LEU A 36 52.10 17.69 14.97
C LEU A 36 51.19 16.50 14.64
N GLY A 37 51.38 15.40 15.34
CA GLY A 37 50.49 14.24 15.29
C GLY A 37 49.28 14.43 16.19
N VAL A 38 48.08 14.10 15.70
CA VAL A 38 46.85 14.11 16.50
C VAL A 38 46.17 12.74 16.39
N THR A 39 45.87 12.12 17.53
CA THR A 39 45.14 10.85 17.61
C THR A 39 44.03 10.96 18.65
N SER A 40 43.06 10.04 18.62
CA SER A 40 41.98 10.06 19.61
C SER A 40 41.36 8.70 19.88
N THR A 41 40.84 8.49 21.09
CA THR A 41 40.01 7.32 21.40
C THR A 41 38.60 7.46 20.79
N PRO A 42 38.01 6.39 20.21
CA PRO A 42 36.63 6.42 19.76
C PRO A 42 35.66 6.58 20.94
N ALA A 43 34.64 7.43 20.79
CA ALA A 43 33.63 7.66 21.83
C ALA A 43 32.23 7.78 21.22
N ARG A 44 31.17 7.65 22.03
CA ARG A 44 29.79 7.93 21.57
C ARG A 44 29.44 9.40 21.76
N SER A 45 28.32 9.82 21.18
CA SER A 45 27.81 11.18 21.42
C SER A 45 27.49 11.39 22.89
N GLY A 46 27.97 12.49 23.47
CA GLY A 46 27.86 12.81 24.90
C GLY A 46 28.99 12.23 25.76
N GLU A 47 29.77 11.27 25.26
CA GLU A 47 30.97 10.75 25.93
C GLU A 47 32.21 11.60 25.54
N ALA A 48 33.20 11.64 26.43
CA ALA A 48 34.48 12.27 26.16
C ALA A 48 35.38 11.35 25.30
N SER A 49 35.96 11.91 24.24
CA SER A 49 37.06 11.33 23.49
C SER A 49 38.36 11.92 23.99
N THR A 50 39.34 11.07 24.29
CA THR A 50 40.69 11.49 24.68
C THR A 50 41.47 11.78 23.41
N VAL A 51 41.88 13.03 23.22
CA VAL A 51 42.70 13.50 22.10
C VAL A 51 44.14 13.62 22.57
N THR A 52 45.04 12.90 21.92
CA THR A 52 46.48 12.96 22.18
C THR A 52 47.16 13.73 21.06
N LEU A 53 47.86 14.79 21.44
CA LEU A 53 48.70 15.59 20.55
C LEU A 53 50.16 15.24 20.82
N ALA A 54 50.95 15.04 19.78
CA ALA A 54 52.36 14.67 19.90
C ALA A 54 53.20 15.47 18.89
N LEU A 55 54.27 16.09 19.38
CA LEU A 55 55.27 16.77 18.57
C LEU A 55 56.42 15.82 18.24
N THR A 56 56.83 15.80 16.97
CA THR A 56 57.95 14.99 16.49
C THR A 56 58.89 15.85 15.66
N PRO A 57 60.18 15.99 16.03
CA PRO A 57 60.81 15.47 17.24
C PRO A 57 60.28 16.14 18.52
N ALA A 58 60.54 15.53 19.70
CA ALA A 58 60.16 16.12 20.97
C ALA A 58 60.93 17.44 21.19
N PRO A 59 60.26 18.52 21.64
CA PRO A 59 60.86 19.86 21.72
C PRO A 59 61.84 20.02 22.90
N GLY A 60 61.82 19.11 23.88
CA GLY A 60 62.66 19.19 25.07
C GLY A 60 62.21 20.23 26.10
N ALA A 61 61.20 21.05 25.78
CA ALA A 61 60.53 21.98 26.69
C ALA A 61 59.01 21.99 26.43
N PRO A 62 58.17 22.33 27.43
CA PRO A 62 56.72 22.43 27.26
C PRO A 62 56.30 23.48 26.22
N GLU A 63 55.48 23.09 25.24
CA GLU A 63 54.92 23.99 24.23
C GLU A 63 53.39 24.10 24.34
N SER A 64 52.85 25.29 24.04
CA SER A 64 51.40 25.54 24.09
C SER A 64 50.73 25.26 22.73
N LEU A 65 49.81 24.32 22.73
CA LEU A 65 48.99 23.92 21.57
C LEU A 65 47.57 24.44 21.74
N THR A 66 46.99 25.01 20.68
CA THR A 66 45.57 25.39 20.65
C THR A 66 44.76 24.30 19.97
N LEU A 67 43.69 23.83 20.63
CA LEU A 67 42.73 22.91 20.05
C LEU A 67 41.42 23.63 19.75
N GLU A 68 40.95 23.54 18.51
CA GLU A 68 39.74 24.18 18.02
C GLU A 68 38.75 23.14 17.45
N ARG A 69 37.48 23.51 17.39
CA ARG A 69 36.38 22.69 16.85
C ARG A 69 35.62 23.46 15.78
N TRP A 70 35.28 22.76 14.70
CA TRP A 70 34.42 23.28 13.66
C TRP A 70 32.96 23.32 14.11
N ASN A 71 32.29 24.47 13.96
CA ASN A 71 30.85 24.59 14.25
C ASN A 71 29.95 24.49 12.99
N GLY A 72 30.54 24.43 11.79
CA GLY A 72 29.83 24.52 10.51
C GLY A 72 30.29 25.68 9.62
N THR A 73 30.80 26.75 10.22
CA THR A 73 31.21 27.99 9.52
C THR A 73 32.58 28.50 9.97
N THR A 74 32.90 28.34 11.25
CA THR A 74 34.11 28.88 11.87
C THR A 74 34.71 27.87 12.85
N TRP A 75 36.02 27.99 13.05
CA TRP A 75 36.73 27.26 14.09
C TRP A 75 36.62 28.02 15.42
N HIS A 76 36.27 27.30 16.48
CA HIS A 76 36.18 27.85 17.83
C HIS A 76 37.15 27.13 18.75
N ARG A 77 37.89 27.89 19.56
CA ARG A 77 38.78 27.34 20.58
C ARG A 77 37.99 26.45 21.55
N VAL A 78 38.41 25.19 21.66
CA VAL A 78 37.93 24.24 22.66
C VAL A 78 38.75 24.43 23.94
N THR A 79 40.07 24.41 23.81
CA THR A 79 41.01 24.58 24.93
C THR A 79 42.42 24.86 24.40
N THR A 80 43.31 25.26 25.30
CA THR A 80 44.76 25.32 25.08
C THR A 80 45.40 24.29 26.02
N VAL A 81 46.33 23.49 25.50
CA VAL A 81 47.04 22.46 26.27
C VAL A 81 48.54 22.65 26.12
N THR A 82 49.27 22.34 27.18
CA THR A 82 50.74 22.39 27.18
C THR A 82 51.28 20.97 27.06
N THR A 83 52.30 20.77 26.23
CA THR A 83 52.99 19.48 26.13
C THR A 83 53.86 19.20 27.35
N ASP A 84 54.08 17.93 27.66
CA ASP A 84 55.16 17.48 28.53
C ASP A 84 56.53 17.58 27.84
N GLU A 85 57.59 17.21 28.56
CA GLU A 85 58.98 17.19 28.05
C GLU A 85 59.17 16.21 26.88
N ALA A 86 58.29 15.21 26.76
CA ALA A 86 58.26 14.26 25.64
C ALA A 86 57.44 14.78 24.44
N GLY A 87 56.97 16.04 24.49
CA GLY A 87 56.19 16.67 23.43
C GLY A 87 54.74 16.19 23.33
N ARG A 88 54.17 15.57 24.38
CA ARG A 88 52.81 15.05 24.39
C ARG A 88 51.86 15.91 25.22
N ALA A 89 50.66 16.15 24.71
CA ALA A 89 49.56 16.78 25.44
C ALA A 89 48.27 15.98 25.27
N ILE A 90 47.39 16.04 26.27
CA ILE A 90 46.10 15.35 26.26
C ILE A 90 44.97 16.36 26.47
N ALA A 91 43.92 16.25 25.66
CA ALA A 91 42.68 17.00 25.84
C ALA A 91 41.47 16.04 25.82
N ALA A 92 40.48 16.29 26.68
CA ALA A 92 39.20 15.58 26.63
C ALA A 92 38.18 16.39 25.83
N VAL A 93 37.53 15.75 24.86
CA VAL A 93 36.61 16.40 23.93
C VAL A 93 35.31 15.62 23.84
N THR A 94 34.19 16.18 24.32
CA THR A 94 32.88 15.53 24.25
C THR A 94 32.33 15.51 22.83
N LEU A 95 32.01 14.33 22.29
CA LEU A 95 31.54 14.21 20.92
C LEU A 95 30.06 14.59 20.76
N ALA A 96 29.75 15.31 19.69
CA ALA A 96 28.40 15.65 19.27
C ALA A 96 27.76 14.53 18.42
N ARG A 97 26.42 14.52 18.35
CA ARG A 97 25.64 13.60 17.49
C ARG A 97 25.86 13.85 16.00
N ASP A 98 26.09 15.11 15.64
CA ASP A 98 26.42 15.53 14.27
C ASP A 98 27.93 15.35 14.02
N PRO A 99 28.33 14.47 13.09
CA PRO A 99 29.75 14.25 12.77
C PRO A 99 30.49 15.52 12.36
N ALA A 100 29.82 16.47 11.71
CA ALA A 100 30.45 17.71 11.26
C ALA A 100 30.98 18.55 12.44
N ARG A 101 30.32 18.46 13.60
CA ARG A 101 30.71 19.15 14.85
C ARG A 101 31.83 18.44 15.62
N ASN A 102 32.31 17.30 15.13
CA ASN A 102 33.42 16.55 15.73
C ASN A 102 34.75 16.80 15.02
N ARG A 103 34.79 17.64 13.98
CA ARG A 103 36.06 18.04 13.35
C ARG A 103 36.85 18.94 14.30
N LEU A 104 38.09 18.57 14.54
CA LEU A 104 39.05 19.27 15.39
C LEU A 104 40.21 19.77 14.57
N ARG A 105 40.82 20.86 15.03
CA ARG A 105 42.03 21.43 14.48
C ARG A 105 42.98 21.74 15.62
N ALA A 106 44.16 21.16 15.59
CA ALA A 106 45.24 21.47 16.51
C ALA A 106 46.23 22.40 15.82
N THR A 107 46.63 23.46 16.52
CA THR A 107 47.56 24.46 16.02
C THR A 107 48.68 24.63 17.02
N LEU A 108 49.91 24.35 16.58
CA LEU A 108 51.10 24.85 17.23
C LEU A 108 51.45 26.20 16.59
N PRO A 109 51.48 27.31 17.35
CA PRO A 109 51.83 28.62 16.81
C PRO A 109 53.21 28.61 16.15
N GLY A 110 53.41 29.50 15.17
CA GLY A 110 54.73 29.76 14.62
C GLY A 110 55.51 30.71 15.52
N ASP A 111 56.82 30.72 15.37
CA ASP A 111 57.74 31.65 16.01
C ASP A 111 58.74 32.21 14.97
N ALA A 112 59.76 32.94 15.42
CA ALA A 112 60.77 33.55 14.55
C ALA A 112 61.62 32.53 13.76
N THR A 113 61.61 31.26 14.16
CA THR A 113 62.45 30.18 13.65
C THR A 113 61.66 29.08 12.95
N ARG A 114 60.33 29.10 13.05
CA ARG A 114 59.43 28.03 12.62
C ARG A 114 58.04 28.57 12.21
N PRO A 115 57.46 28.14 11.08
CA PRO A 115 56.06 28.46 10.75
C PRO A 115 55.07 27.72 11.66
N ALA A 116 53.83 28.22 11.75
CA ALA A 116 52.77 27.53 12.47
C ALA A 116 52.49 26.15 11.85
N VAL A 117 52.20 25.16 12.69
CA VAL A 117 51.88 23.79 12.25
C VAL A 117 50.45 23.49 12.67
N VAL A 118 49.65 23.06 11.69
CA VAL A 118 48.22 22.84 11.84
C VAL A 118 47.89 21.42 11.41
N THR A 119 47.18 20.68 12.25
CA THR A 119 46.72 19.32 11.97
C THR A 119 45.23 19.22 12.26
N GLU A 120 44.44 18.83 11.26
CA GLU A 120 43.03 18.50 11.45
C GLU A 120 42.85 17.04 11.83
N HIS A 121 41.88 16.77 12.69
CA HIS A 121 41.56 15.42 13.16
C HIS A 121 40.06 15.29 13.44
N THR A 122 39.47 14.14 13.14
CA THR A 122 38.07 13.86 13.47
C THR A 122 37.99 12.58 14.29
N PRO A 123 37.66 12.66 15.59
CA PRO A 123 37.47 11.46 16.40
C PRO A 123 36.39 10.55 15.84
N THR A 124 36.62 9.24 15.92
CA THR A 124 35.66 8.23 15.48
C THR A 124 34.44 8.21 16.39
N LEU A 125 33.29 8.66 15.86
CA LEU A 125 32.01 8.62 16.56
C LEU A 125 31.43 7.19 16.52
N ARG A 126 31.32 6.56 17.69
CA ARG A 126 30.64 5.28 17.86
C ARG A 126 29.14 5.47 18.02
N ARG A 127 28.37 4.51 17.51
CA ARG A 127 26.91 4.52 17.62
C ARG A 127 26.43 4.00 18.96
N TRP A 128 25.41 4.64 19.51
CA TRP A 128 24.56 4.04 20.52
C TRP A 128 23.73 2.91 19.91
N GLY A 129 23.49 1.84 20.69
CA GLY A 129 22.38 0.95 20.41
C GLY A 129 21.06 1.72 20.45
N SER A 130 19.98 1.17 19.88
CA SER A 130 18.68 1.83 19.91
C SER A 130 17.53 0.86 20.02
N THR A 131 16.37 1.38 20.39
CA THR A 131 15.12 0.63 20.50
C THR A 131 14.03 1.36 19.76
N VAL A 132 13.49 0.70 18.74
CA VAL A 132 12.33 1.13 17.96
C VAL A 132 11.12 0.34 18.44
N THR A 133 10.03 1.04 18.70
CA THR A 133 8.76 0.45 19.11
C THR A 133 7.68 0.79 18.10
N LEU A 134 6.77 -0.15 17.85
CA LEU A 134 5.56 0.07 17.08
C LEU A 134 4.38 -0.59 17.77
N ARG A 135 3.35 0.20 18.06
CA ARG A 135 2.08 -0.27 18.62
C ARG A 135 0.96 -0.06 17.61
N ALA A 136 0.21 -1.13 17.35
CA ALA A 136 -0.99 -1.10 16.52
C ALA A 136 -2.21 -1.56 17.34
N PRO A 137 -3.42 -1.06 17.05
CA PRO A 137 -4.65 -1.65 17.61
C PRO A 137 -4.76 -3.14 17.31
N LYS A 138 -5.23 -3.93 18.29
CA LYS A 138 -5.36 -5.40 18.19
C LYS A 138 -6.38 -5.82 17.12
N SER A 139 -7.38 -4.99 16.87
CA SER A 139 -8.41 -5.23 15.86
C SER A 139 -8.88 -3.95 15.19
N VAL A 140 -9.49 -4.10 14.02
CA VAL A 140 -10.22 -3.04 13.32
C VAL A 140 -11.35 -3.67 12.51
N VAL A 141 -12.50 -3.00 12.45
CA VAL A 141 -13.57 -3.35 11.50
C VAL A 141 -13.09 -2.98 10.08
N ASP A 142 -13.34 -3.84 9.08
CA ASP A 142 -12.88 -3.60 7.72
C ASP A 142 -13.27 -2.22 7.22
N GLU A 143 -12.37 -1.61 6.45
CA GLU A 143 -12.49 -0.21 5.96
C GLU A 143 -12.34 0.86 7.06
N GLY A 144 -12.23 0.46 8.33
CA GLY A 144 -11.88 1.32 9.45
C GLY A 144 -10.42 1.77 9.44
N ARG A 145 -10.18 2.94 10.05
CA ARG A 145 -8.84 3.52 10.22
C ARG A 145 -8.21 3.04 11.53
N ILE A 146 -6.91 2.81 11.50
CA ILE A 146 -6.08 2.62 12.69
C ILE A 146 -4.97 3.66 12.72
N ILE A 147 -4.50 3.98 13.91
CA ILE A 147 -3.32 4.81 14.14
C ILE A 147 -2.22 3.90 14.68
N LEU A 148 -1.12 3.79 13.95
CA LEU A 148 0.10 3.16 14.41
C LEU A 148 0.90 4.20 15.18
N ARG A 149 1.36 3.84 16.38
CA ARG A 149 2.20 4.70 17.23
C ARG A 149 3.61 4.15 17.25
N LEU A 150 4.58 5.01 16.96
CA LEU A 150 6.00 4.68 16.89
C LEU A 150 6.77 5.45 17.95
N GLY A 151 7.81 4.83 18.49
CA GLY A 151 8.78 5.47 19.37
C GLY A 151 10.19 4.96 19.08
N TRP A 152 11.19 5.82 19.20
CA TRP A 152 12.60 5.48 18.96
C TRP A 152 13.49 6.19 19.97
N LYS A 153 14.22 5.39 20.74
CA LYS A 153 15.17 5.86 21.75
C LYS A 153 16.53 5.22 21.55
N ALA A 154 17.60 5.96 21.82
CA ALA A 154 18.94 5.41 21.94
C ALA A 154 19.12 4.72 23.31
N ALA A 155 20.16 3.90 23.45
CA ALA A 155 20.42 3.14 24.68
C ALA A 155 20.73 4.04 25.90
N ASN A 156 21.17 5.28 25.66
CA ASN A 156 21.30 6.33 26.68
C ASN A 156 19.97 7.05 27.00
N ALA A 157 18.82 6.46 26.62
CA ALA A 157 17.47 6.97 26.78
C ALA A 157 17.10 8.24 25.97
N GLU A 158 18.04 8.79 25.20
CA GLU A 158 17.76 9.98 24.37
C GLU A 158 16.80 9.67 23.23
N ALA A 159 15.94 10.64 22.92
CA ALA A 159 15.03 10.58 21.78
C ALA A 159 15.79 10.62 20.44
N VAL A 160 15.41 9.74 19.52
CA VAL A 160 15.99 9.70 18.17
C VAL A 160 15.00 10.29 17.18
N SER A 161 15.31 11.45 16.61
CA SER A 161 14.62 11.97 15.43
C SER A 161 15.25 11.38 14.17
N GLY A 162 14.48 10.66 13.36
CA GLY A 162 15.01 10.02 12.17
C GLY A 162 13.94 9.28 11.36
N TRP A 163 14.34 8.78 10.21
CA TRP A 163 13.45 8.03 9.33
C TRP A 163 13.22 6.61 9.81
N VAL A 164 11.95 6.20 9.84
CA VAL A 164 11.50 4.88 10.23
C VAL A 164 10.67 4.28 9.08
N LYS A 165 11.09 3.13 8.56
CA LYS A 165 10.32 2.36 7.58
C LYS A 165 9.27 1.54 8.32
N VAL A 166 7.99 1.75 8.00
CA VAL A 166 6.90 0.91 8.49
C VAL A 166 6.66 -0.20 7.49
N GLN A 167 6.73 -1.44 7.96
CA GLN A 167 6.57 -2.64 7.15
C GLN A 167 5.36 -3.45 7.58
N ALA A 168 4.74 -4.14 6.62
CA ALA A 168 3.56 -4.96 6.84
C ALA A 168 3.67 -6.34 6.19
N LYS A 169 3.07 -7.35 6.85
CA LYS A 169 2.72 -8.66 6.29
C LYS A 169 1.22 -8.85 6.41
N GLN A 170 0.55 -9.08 5.29
CA GLN A 170 -0.90 -9.30 5.24
C GLN A 170 -1.21 -10.78 5.07
N ARG A 171 -2.28 -11.26 5.71
CA ARG A 171 -2.81 -12.62 5.55
C ARG A 171 -3.95 -12.62 4.52
N ARG A 172 -3.68 -13.15 3.33
CA ARG A 172 -4.64 -13.26 2.21
C ARG A 172 -5.06 -14.72 1.98
N GLY A 173 -5.57 -15.37 3.02
CA GLY A 173 -5.88 -16.80 3.02
C GLY A 173 -5.55 -17.44 4.36
N LYS A 174 -5.00 -18.65 4.34
CA LYS A 174 -4.59 -19.37 5.56
C LYS A 174 -3.32 -18.80 6.20
N THR A 175 -2.39 -18.28 5.40
CA THR A 175 -1.05 -17.86 5.86
C THR A 175 -0.75 -16.39 5.54
N TYR A 176 0.19 -15.81 6.31
CA TYR A 176 0.73 -14.47 6.05
C TYR A 176 1.66 -14.49 4.83
N ALA A 177 1.78 -13.34 4.15
CA ALA A 177 2.81 -13.15 3.13
C ALA A 177 4.22 -13.47 3.67
N LYS A 178 5.03 -14.16 2.86
CA LYS A 178 6.40 -14.57 3.23
C LYS A 178 7.33 -13.37 3.46
N LYS A 179 7.23 -12.34 2.62
CA LYS A 179 8.07 -11.13 2.66
C LYS A 179 7.38 -9.95 3.36
N TRP A 180 8.15 -9.20 4.14
CA TRP A 180 7.74 -7.88 4.65
C TRP A 180 7.75 -6.88 3.49
N ARG A 181 6.75 -6.00 3.45
CA ARG A 181 6.69 -4.90 2.47
C ARG A 181 6.66 -3.58 3.19
N THR A 182 7.52 -2.64 2.78
CA THR A 182 7.44 -1.25 3.25
C THR A 182 6.14 -0.65 2.76
N VAL A 183 5.32 -0.19 3.70
CA VAL A 183 4.04 0.46 3.44
C VAL A 183 4.12 1.96 3.72
N ALA A 184 5.14 2.43 4.42
CA ALA A 184 5.37 3.84 4.72
C ALA A 184 6.82 4.09 5.11
N ARG A 185 7.24 5.35 5.02
CA ARG A 185 8.42 5.88 5.69
C ARG A 185 7.97 7.14 6.42
N VAL A 186 8.22 7.22 7.72
CA VAL A 186 7.80 8.34 8.59
C VAL A 186 8.99 8.83 9.38
N ARG A 187 9.05 10.11 9.72
CA ARG A 187 10.12 10.67 10.54
C ARG A 187 9.62 10.82 11.98
N THR A 188 10.41 10.36 12.95
CA THR A 188 10.18 10.67 14.37
C THR A 188 10.54 12.11 14.68
N ASP A 189 9.75 12.75 15.53
CA ASP A 189 9.95 14.13 15.97
C ASP A 189 11.11 14.25 16.99
N ALA A 190 11.28 15.44 17.57
CA ALA A 190 12.30 15.71 18.59
C ALA A 190 12.12 14.87 19.88
N LYS A 191 10.91 14.36 20.14
CA LYS A 191 10.61 13.45 21.26
C LYS A 191 10.78 11.98 20.86
N GLY A 192 11.23 11.71 19.64
CA GLY A 192 11.46 10.36 19.13
C GLY A 192 10.18 9.62 18.82
N VAL A 193 9.05 10.31 18.62
CA VAL A 193 7.75 9.69 18.36
C VAL A 193 7.23 10.03 16.97
N ALA A 194 6.41 9.13 16.41
CA ALA A 194 5.67 9.37 15.19
C ALA A 194 4.34 8.62 15.23
N THR A 195 3.37 9.08 14.44
CA THR A 195 2.12 8.35 14.20
C THR A 195 1.90 8.13 12.72
N LEU A 196 1.17 7.07 12.38
CA LEU A 196 0.84 6.74 11.00
C LEU A 196 -0.56 6.14 10.89
N GLN A 197 -1.42 6.79 10.11
CA GLN A 197 -2.77 6.30 9.83
C GLN A 197 -2.76 5.23 8.73
N ARG A 198 -3.47 4.12 8.94
CA ARG A 198 -3.67 3.05 7.96
C ARG A 198 -5.08 2.49 7.97
N THR A 199 -5.50 1.89 6.84
CA THR A 199 -6.79 1.21 6.69
C THR A 199 -6.54 -0.22 6.18
N PRO A 200 -6.12 -1.15 7.05
CA PRO A 200 -5.81 -2.51 6.61
C PRO A 200 -7.09 -3.26 6.23
N ARG A 201 -7.08 -3.91 5.06
CA ARG A 201 -8.19 -4.71 4.51
C ARG A 201 -8.10 -6.22 4.80
N TRP A 202 -7.10 -6.59 5.58
CA TRP A 202 -6.69 -7.95 5.92
C TRP A 202 -6.03 -7.96 7.29
N ASP A 203 -5.98 -9.13 7.94
CA ASP A 203 -5.13 -9.28 9.13
C ASP A 203 -3.71 -8.89 8.78
N THR A 204 -3.14 -8.00 9.58
CA THR A 204 -1.87 -7.37 9.28
C THR A 204 -0.94 -7.48 10.48
N ARG A 205 0.28 -7.97 10.22
CA ARG A 205 1.42 -7.85 11.12
C ARG A 205 2.21 -6.62 10.69
N TRP A 206 2.62 -5.82 11.66
CA TRP A 206 3.34 -4.56 11.49
C TRP A 206 4.68 -4.64 12.21
N ARG A 207 5.70 -4.01 11.64
CA ARG A 207 6.95 -3.68 12.33
C ARG A 207 7.50 -2.36 11.82
N ALA A 208 8.30 -1.71 12.63
CA ALA A 208 9.04 -0.51 12.28
C ALA A 208 10.53 -0.84 12.18
N VAL A 209 11.23 -0.21 11.26
CA VAL A 209 12.69 -0.32 11.10
C VAL A 209 13.25 1.10 11.15
N GLY A 210 13.92 1.44 12.24
CA GLY A 210 14.66 2.70 12.37
C GLY A 210 15.94 2.61 11.56
N GLU A 211 16.20 3.61 10.73
CA GLU A 211 17.39 3.63 9.88
C GLU A 211 18.66 3.99 10.66
N GLN A 212 19.80 3.46 10.27
CA GLN A 212 21.06 3.83 10.91
C GLN A 212 21.34 5.33 10.72
N GLN A 213 21.77 6.01 11.77
CA GLN A 213 22.32 7.37 11.70
C GLN A 213 23.80 7.35 12.11
N ALA A 214 24.47 8.50 12.06
CA ALA A 214 25.88 8.58 12.44
C ALA A 214 26.14 8.21 13.91
N TRP A 215 25.25 8.62 14.82
CA TRP A 215 25.40 8.46 16.27
C TRP A 215 24.56 7.33 16.87
N VAL A 216 23.66 6.71 16.09
CA VAL A 216 22.74 5.68 16.58
C VAL A 216 22.56 4.55 15.57
N ALA A 217 22.59 3.30 16.05
CA ALA A 217 22.45 2.10 15.23
C ALA A 217 20.99 1.91 14.76
N ALA A 218 20.83 1.23 13.63
CA ALA A 218 19.51 0.78 13.17
C ALA A 218 18.91 -0.21 14.17
N ASP A 219 17.59 -0.24 14.26
CA ASP A 219 16.86 -1.24 15.04
C ASP A 219 15.52 -1.60 14.36
N THR A 220 15.00 -2.79 14.66
CA THR A 220 13.72 -3.27 14.18
C THR A 220 12.82 -3.60 15.35
N SER A 221 11.64 -2.97 15.38
CA SER A 221 10.67 -3.21 16.44
C SER A 221 10.18 -4.66 16.49
N GLY A 222 9.65 -5.05 17.65
CA GLY A 222 8.76 -6.20 17.76
C GLY A 222 7.55 -6.11 16.82
N VAL A 223 6.87 -7.24 16.63
CA VAL A 223 5.74 -7.35 15.70
C VAL A 223 4.41 -7.05 16.40
N SER A 224 3.72 -6.01 15.95
CA SER A 224 2.34 -5.72 16.34
C SER A 224 1.34 -6.36 15.37
N ARG A 225 0.25 -6.94 15.86
CA ARG A 225 -0.79 -7.57 15.03
C ARG A 225 -2.12 -6.84 15.14
N THR A 226 -2.73 -6.57 13.98
CA THR A 226 -4.11 -6.09 13.86
C THR A 226 -4.96 -7.14 13.14
N VAL A 227 -6.03 -7.60 13.78
CA VAL A 227 -7.04 -8.47 13.18
C VAL A 227 -8.10 -7.62 12.49
N ASN A 228 -8.34 -7.90 11.21
CA ASN A 228 -9.40 -7.29 10.43
C ASN A 228 -10.69 -8.09 10.70
N ARG A 229 -11.77 -7.38 11.05
CA ARG A 229 -13.08 -7.97 11.37
C ARG A 229 -14.10 -7.57 10.30
N PRO A 230 -15.05 -8.43 9.94
CA PRO A 230 -16.08 -8.06 8.98
C PRO A 230 -16.99 -6.94 9.53
N PRO A 231 -17.44 -5.99 8.70
CA PRO A 231 -18.42 -4.97 9.11
C PRO A 231 -19.85 -5.53 9.16
N GLY A 232 -20.13 -6.61 8.44
CA GLY A 232 -21.40 -7.33 8.46
C GLY A 232 -21.34 -8.55 9.38
N ARG A 233 -22.52 -9.03 9.78
CA ARG A 233 -22.63 -10.31 10.50
C ARG A 233 -22.44 -11.46 9.50
N PRO A 234 -21.51 -12.39 9.73
CA PRO A 234 -21.41 -13.61 8.93
C PRO A 234 -22.72 -14.40 8.91
N VAL A 235 -22.99 -15.09 7.82
CA VAL A 235 -24.16 -15.96 7.68
C VAL A 235 -23.95 -17.23 8.49
N ALA A 236 -24.85 -17.50 9.43
CA ALA A 236 -24.92 -18.76 10.14
C ALA A 236 -25.78 -19.73 9.32
N LEU A 237 -25.14 -20.72 8.70
CA LEU A 237 -25.86 -21.78 7.98
C LEU A 237 -26.33 -22.87 8.95
N PRO A 238 -27.42 -23.59 8.64
CA PRO A 238 -27.88 -24.70 9.48
C PRO A 238 -26.79 -25.77 9.63
N GLN A 239 -26.81 -26.47 10.76
CA GLN A 239 -25.90 -27.58 11.00
C GLN A 239 -26.04 -28.64 9.90
N GLY A 240 -24.91 -29.17 9.43
CA GLY A 240 -24.88 -30.16 8.35
C GLY A 240 -25.08 -29.58 6.94
N ALA A 241 -25.27 -28.26 6.78
CA ALA A 241 -25.35 -27.65 5.46
C ALA A 241 -24.05 -27.91 4.66
N PRO A 242 -24.13 -28.49 3.45
CA PRO A 242 -22.95 -28.80 2.65
C PRO A 242 -22.32 -27.52 2.12
N ARG A 243 -21.00 -27.53 1.92
CA ARG A 243 -20.25 -26.42 1.32
C ARG A 243 -20.15 -26.59 -0.20
N PRO A 244 -20.03 -25.48 -0.97
CA PRO A 244 -19.80 -25.54 -2.40
C PRO A 244 -18.65 -26.48 -2.78
N ARG A 245 -18.89 -27.37 -3.75
CA ARG A 245 -17.89 -28.35 -4.23
C ARG A 245 -16.67 -27.71 -4.86
N VAL A 246 -16.83 -26.54 -5.49
CA VAL A 246 -15.74 -25.79 -6.12
C VAL A 246 -15.35 -24.62 -5.22
N THR A 247 -14.14 -24.68 -4.68
CA THR A 247 -13.60 -23.55 -3.90
C THR A 247 -12.88 -22.57 -4.82
N LEU A 248 -13.28 -21.30 -4.75
CA LEU A 248 -12.63 -20.20 -5.47
C LEU A 248 -11.79 -19.33 -4.53
N PRO A 249 -10.74 -18.64 -5.04
CA PRO A 249 -10.10 -17.57 -4.30
C PRO A 249 -11.13 -16.53 -3.85
N ARG A 250 -10.86 -15.87 -2.71
CA ARG A 250 -11.73 -14.78 -2.23
C ARG A 250 -11.93 -13.71 -3.33
N PRO A 251 -13.13 -13.14 -3.47
CA PRO A 251 -13.35 -12.03 -4.39
C PRO A 251 -12.48 -10.82 -4.03
N ARG A 252 -12.34 -9.89 -4.98
CA ARG A 252 -11.69 -8.60 -4.72
C ARG A 252 -12.49 -7.86 -3.64
N ARG A 253 -11.82 -7.15 -2.73
CA ARG A 253 -12.48 -6.32 -1.71
C ARG A 253 -13.29 -5.20 -2.37
N ALA A 254 -14.37 -4.77 -1.72
CA ALA A 254 -15.20 -3.67 -2.19
C ALA A 254 -14.41 -2.36 -2.29
N VAL A 255 -14.88 -1.49 -3.19
CA VAL A 255 -14.33 -0.15 -3.47
C VAL A 255 -15.41 0.91 -3.34
N GLY A 256 -15.04 2.11 -2.90
CA GLY A 256 -16.00 3.20 -2.72
C GLY A 256 -17.11 2.91 -1.70
N LYS A 257 -18.10 3.79 -1.66
CA LYS A 257 -19.25 3.72 -0.75
C LYS A 257 -20.39 2.88 -1.35
N GLY A 258 -21.20 2.28 -0.48
CA GLY A 258 -22.41 1.56 -0.87
C GLY A 258 -22.17 0.44 -1.90
N ALA A 259 -23.18 0.17 -2.72
CA ALA A 259 -23.10 -0.80 -3.80
C ALA A 259 -22.09 -0.39 -4.88
N ASN A 260 -21.82 0.91 -5.07
CA ASN A 260 -20.90 1.42 -6.09
C ASN A 260 -21.12 0.75 -7.46
N VAL A 261 -22.38 0.73 -7.93
CA VAL A 261 -22.73 0.09 -9.20
C VAL A 261 -22.12 0.90 -10.35
N VAL A 262 -21.32 0.24 -11.17
CA VAL A 262 -20.71 0.83 -12.37
C VAL A 262 -21.14 0.00 -13.58
N VAL A 263 -21.77 0.66 -14.54
CA VAL A 263 -22.19 0.07 -15.82
C VAL A 263 -21.32 0.63 -16.93
N ARG A 264 -20.73 -0.24 -17.75
CA ARG A 264 -19.87 0.16 -18.88
C ARG A 264 -20.12 -0.70 -20.11
N THR A 265 -19.75 -0.20 -21.28
CA THR A 265 -19.60 -1.04 -22.48
C THR A 265 -18.61 -2.17 -22.20
N ILE A 266 -18.75 -3.31 -22.90
CA ILE A 266 -17.86 -4.46 -22.68
C ILE A 266 -16.43 -4.09 -23.10
N PRO A 267 -15.43 -4.06 -22.19
CA PRO A 267 -14.04 -3.78 -22.56
C PRO A 267 -13.45 -4.90 -23.42
N ASP A 268 -12.43 -4.62 -24.25
CA ASP A 268 -11.87 -5.62 -25.18
C ASP A 268 -11.34 -6.86 -24.49
N GLY A 269 -10.63 -6.69 -23.36
CA GLY A 269 -10.11 -7.82 -22.60
C GLY A 269 -11.21 -8.71 -22.00
N VAL A 270 -12.37 -8.12 -21.66
CA VAL A 270 -13.55 -8.85 -21.18
C VAL A 270 -14.21 -9.59 -22.35
N TRP A 271 -14.37 -8.91 -23.49
CA TRP A 271 -14.93 -9.51 -24.69
C TRP A 271 -14.12 -10.71 -25.17
N ARG A 272 -12.79 -10.56 -25.29
CA ARG A 272 -11.88 -11.64 -25.67
C ARG A 272 -11.97 -12.85 -24.75
N SER A 273 -12.25 -12.66 -23.46
CA SER A 273 -12.43 -13.78 -22.53
C SER A 273 -13.79 -14.47 -22.67
N MET A 274 -14.82 -13.77 -23.16
CA MET A 274 -16.16 -14.32 -23.36
C MET A 274 -16.29 -15.10 -24.67
N VAL A 275 -15.64 -14.66 -25.75
CA VAL A 275 -15.68 -15.30 -27.07
C VAL A 275 -15.14 -16.73 -26.97
N GLY A 276 -15.89 -17.70 -27.52
CA GLY A 276 -15.59 -19.12 -27.41
C GLY A 276 -15.90 -19.73 -26.03
N ARG A 277 -16.50 -18.95 -25.13
CA ARG A 277 -16.94 -19.38 -23.79
C ARG A 277 -18.41 -19.08 -23.60
N SER A 278 -18.72 -17.94 -22.96
CA SER A 278 -20.10 -17.51 -22.73
C SER A 278 -20.72 -16.82 -23.95
N TRP A 279 -19.96 -16.55 -25.01
CA TRP A 279 -20.43 -15.97 -26.28
C TRP A 279 -19.80 -16.66 -27.49
N ARG A 280 -20.55 -16.79 -28.60
CA ARG A 280 -20.08 -17.26 -29.92
C ARG A 280 -20.94 -16.69 -31.05
N LYS A 281 -20.52 -16.89 -32.31
CA LYS A 281 -21.37 -16.61 -33.49
C LYS A 281 -22.70 -17.38 -33.36
N GLY A 282 -23.81 -16.73 -33.66
CA GLY A 282 -25.17 -17.26 -33.49
C GLY A 282 -25.83 -16.97 -32.14
N CYS A 283 -25.12 -16.32 -31.20
CA CYS A 283 -25.74 -15.81 -29.98
C CYS A 283 -26.69 -14.64 -30.28
N PRO A 284 -27.85 -14.56 -29.61
CA PRO A 284 -28.90 -13.59 -29.95
C PRO A 284 -28.54 -12.14 -29.57
N VAL A 285 -27.57 -11.93 -28.69
CA VAL A 285 -27.13 -10.59 -28.27
C VAL A 285 -25.65 -10.42 -28.59
N GLY A 286 -25.36 -9.48 -29.49
CA GLY A 286 -24.00 -9.07 -29.83
C GLY A 286 -23.35 -8.20 -28.75
N ARG A 287 -22.04 -7.93 -28.89
CA ARG A 287 -21.26 -7.13 -27.95
C ARG A 287 -21.89 -5.75 -27.64
N SER A 288 -22.42 -5.08 -28.65
CA SER A 288 -23.05 -3.75 -28.53
C SER A 288 -24.32 -3.77 -27.66
N GLY A 289 -25.01 -4.91 -27.61
CA GLY A 289 -26.19 -5.16 -26.79
C GLY A 289 -25.88 -5.56 -25.35
N LEU A 290 -24.61 -5.77 -24.99
CA LEU A 290 -24.20 -6.18 -23.65
C LEU A 290 -23.51 -5.06 -22.87
N ARG A 291 -23.62 -5.11 -21.54
CA ARG A 291 -22.94 -4.21 -20.61
C ARG A 291 -22.28 -5.00 -19.49
N LEU A 292 -21.10 -4.54 -19.07
CA LEU A 292 -20.44 -5.06 -17.88
C LEU A 292 -20.97 -4.25 -16.69
N VAL A 293 -21.64 -4.93 -15.76
CA VAL A 293 -22.08 -4.35 -14.50
C VAL A 293 -21.15 -4.82 -13.41
N GLN A 294 -20.55 -3.89 -12.67
CA GLN A 294 -19.73 -4.18 -11.51
C GLN A 294 -20.38 -3.58 -10.28
N THR A 295 -20.45 -4.34 -9.19
CA THR A 295 -21.11 -3.91 -7.96
C THR A 295 -20.39 -4.45 -6.74
N ASN A 296 -20.48 -3.74 -5.62
CA ASN A 296 -20.13 -4.26 -4.32
C ASN A 296 -21.26 -5.14 -3.79
N PHE A 297 -20.91 -6.23 -3.12
CA PHE A 297 -21.87 -7.13 -2.48
C PHE A 297 -21.37 -7.56 -1.10
N TRP A 298 -22.29 -8.03 -0.26
CA TRP A 298 -21.95 -8.60 1.04
C TRP A 298 -21.69 -10.09 0.91
N GLY A 299 -20.49 -10.51 1.29
CA GLY A 299 -20.13 -11.92 1.35
C GLY A 299 -20.80 -12.64 2.51
N PHE A 300 -20.86 -13.96 2.42
CA PHE A 300 -21.34 -14.82 3.52
C PHE A 300 -20.49 -14.70 4.78
N ASP A 301 -19.23 -14.24 4.66
CA ASP A 301 -18.32 -14.00 5.78
C ASP A 301 -18.47 -12.59 6.39
N GLY A 302 -19.47 -11.82 5.96
CA GLY A 302 -19.77 -10.47 6.47
C GLY A 302 -18.88 -9.37 5.89
N TYR A 303 -17.92 -9.67 5.01
CA TYR A 303 -17.13 -8.64 4.34
C TYR A 303 -17.81 -8.12 3.07
N ARG A 304 -17.46 -6.90 2.66
CA ARG A 304 -17.84 -6.37 1.35
C ARG A 304 -16.82 -6.76 0.28
N TYR A 305 -17.33 -7.22 -0.84
CA TYR A 305 -16.56 -7.66 -2.00
C TYR A 305 -17.01 -6.94 -3.25
N ARG A 306 -16.22 -7.04 -4.31
CA ARG A 306 -16.51 -6.53 -5.65
C ARG A 306 -16.81 -7.71 -6.59
N GLY A 307 -17.97 -7.67 -7.23
CA GLY A 307 -18.42 -8.61 -8.22
C GLY A 307 -18.59 -7.98 -9.60
N GLU A 308 -18.72 -8.83 -10.61
CA GLU A 308 -19.03 -8.40 -11.97
C GLU A 308 -19.86 -9.43 -12.73
N VAL A 309 -20.83 -8.93 -13.50
CA VAL A 309 -21.71 -9.70 -14.38
C VAL A 309 -21.86 -9.00 -15.72
N VAL A 310 -22.21 -9.76 -16.75
CA VAL A 310 -22.55 -9.22 -18.08
C VAL A 310 -24.06 -9.31 -18.23
N VAL A 311 -24.69 -8.20 -18.58
CA VAL A 311 -26.15 -8.04 -18.69
C VAL A 311 -26.50 -7.48 -20.07
N ALA A 312 -27.73 -7.69 -20.53
CA ALA A 312 -28.25 -6.97 -21.69
C ALA A 312 -28.46 -5.49 -21.37
N LYS A 313 -28.16 -4.62 -22.34
CA LYS A 313 -28.27 -3.16 -22.23
C LYS A 313 -29.66 -2.73 -21.73
N SER A 314 -30.71 -3.36 -22.25
CA SER A 314 -32.12 -3.05 -21.97
C SER A 314 -32.57 -3.27 -20.52
N VAL A 315 -31.87 -4.09 -19.74
CA VAL A 315 -32.23 -4.41 -18.34
C VAL A 315 -31.18 -3.97 -17.34
N THR A 316 -30.20 -3.16 -17.76
CA THR A 316 -29.14 -2.66 -16.88
C THR A 316 -29.69 -1.90 -15.66
N ALA A 317 -30.79 -1.15 -15.83
CA ALA A 317 -31.44 -0.43 -14.74
C ALA A 317 -32.02 -1.38 -13.68
N ASN A 318 -32.71 -2.46 -14.09
CA ASN A 318 -33.24 -3.49 -13.20
C ASN A 318 -32.12 -4.10 -12.34
N PHE A 319 -31.03 -4.55 -12.98
CA PHE A 319 -29.88 -5.12 -12.28
C PHE A 319 -29.21 -4.10 -11.35
N ALA A 320 -29.03 -2.86 -11.79
CA ALA A 320 -28.43 -1.82 -10.97
C ALA A 320 -29.27 -1.50 -9.72
N GLY A 321 -30.59 -1.39 -9.88
CA GLY A 321 -31.54 -1.18 -8.78
C GLY A 321 -31.54 -2.36 -7.80
N ALA A 322 -31.67 -3.58 -8.31
CA ALA A 322 -31.64 -4.80 -7.51
C ALA A 322 -30.33 -4.92 -6.71
N PHE A 323 -29.17 -4.74 -7.35
CA PHE A 323 -27.89 -4.84 -6.65
C PHE A 323 -27.67 -3.72 -5.62
N ARG A 324 -28.21 -2.51 -5.84
CA ARG A 324 -28.21 -1.44 -4.83
C ARG A 324 -29.02 -1.86 -3.61
N GLU A 325 -30.27 -2.26 -3.80
CA GLU A 325 -31.14 -2.61 -2.66
C GLU A 325 -30.65 -3.88 -1.95
N MET A 326 -30.17 -4.89 -2.69
CA MET A 326 -29.53 -6.08 -2.11
C MET A 326 -28.34 -5.69 -1.22
N HIS A 327 -27.50 -4.76 -1.67
CA HIS A 327 -26.37 -4.28 -0.88
C HIS A 327 -26.84 -3.50 0.36
N GLU A 328 -27.83 -2.62 0.24
CA GLU A 328 -28.40 -1.85 1.34
C GLU A 328 -29.00 -2.76 2.42
N ARG A 329 -29.76 -3.78 2.01
CA ARG A 329 -30.33 -4.80 2.90
C ARG A 329 -29.34 -5.87 3.35
N ARG A 330 -28.08 -5.78 2.91
CA ARG A 330 -27.00 -6.73 3.22
C ARG A 330 -27.35 -8.18 2.86
N ILE A 331 -28.04 -8.37 1.73
CA ILE A 331 -28.33 -9.70 1.18
C ILE A 331 -27.02 -10.40 0.85
N PRO A 332 -26.73 -11.57 1.45
CA PRO A 332 -25.48 -12.27 1.22
C PRO A 332 -25.40 -12.84 -0.19
N VAL A 333 -24.27 -12.64 -0.84
CA VAL A 333 -23.90 -13.25 -2.12
C VAL A 333 -22.55 -13.92 -1.96
N ARG A 334 -22.40 -15.21 -2.33
CA ARG A 334 -21.12 -15.90 -2.08
C ARG A 334 -20.05 -15.50 -3.08
N GLN A 335 -20.39 -15.51 -4.36
CA GLN A 335 -19.53 -15.10 -5.47
C GLN A 335 -20.39 -14.42 -6.53
N MET A 336 -19.81 -13.45 -7.24
CA MET A 336 -20.42 -12.80 -8.39
C MET A 336 -19.33 -12.55 -9.43
N ARG A 337 -19.16 -13.53 -10.31
CA ARG A 337 -18.14 -13.55 -11.36
C ARG A 337 -18.81 -13.87 -12.69
N ARG A 338 -18.29 -13.29 -13.77
CA ARG A 338 -18.71 -13.67 -15.12
C ARG A 338 -18.49 -15.17 -15.33
N VAL A 339 -19.50 -15.83 -15.91
CA VAL A 339 -19.52 -17.28 -16.08
C VAL A 339 -18.40 -17.78 -17.02
N ASP A 340 -17.89 -16.94 -17.94
CA ASP A 340 -16.77 -17.30 -18.83
C ASP A 340 -15.48 -17.71 -18.07
N ARG A 341 -15.36 -17.27 -16.81
CA ARG A 341 -14.24 -17.62 -15.92
C ARG A 341 -14.24 -19.08 -15.48
N PHE A 342 -15.31 -19.83 -15.74
CA PHE A 342 -15.45 -21.24 -15.37
C PHE A 342 -15.04 -22.21 -16.48
N GLY A 343 -14.70 -21.72 -17.68
CA GLY A 343 -14.29 -22.57 -18.80
C GLY A 343 -15.43 -22.85 -19.78
N TRP A 344 -15.10 -23.57 -20.85
CA TRP A 344 -16.07 -24.04 -21.84
C TRP A 344 -16.58 -25.44 -21.45
N SER A 345 -17.88 -25.66 -21.61
CA SER A 345 -18.53 -26.96 -21.49
C SER A 345 -19.00 -27.42 -22.85
N LYS A 346 -18.44 -28.54 -23.33
CA LYS A 346 -18.92 -29.21 -24.56
C LYS A 346 -20.37 -29.68 -24.40
N LYS A 347 -20.75 -30.16 -23.20
CA LYS A 347 -22.12 -30.63 -22.89
C LYS A 347 -23.17 -29.53 -23.07
N LEU A 348 -22.85 -28.29 -22.65
CA LEU A 348 -23.79 -27.17 -22.71
C LEU A 348 -23.65 -26.34 -23.99
N GLY A 349 -22.54 -26.50 -24.71
CA GLY A 349 -22.14 -25.59 -25.77
C GLY A 349 -22.12 -24.16 -25.23
N GLY A 350 -21.27 -23.87 -24.25
CA GLY A 350 -21.22 -22.55 -23.60
C GLY A 350 -20.26 -22.53 -22.42
N ALA A 351 -20.32 -21.49 -21.58
CA ALA A 351 -19.53 -21.49 -20.36
C ALA A 351 -20.04 -22.54 -19.36
N ASP A 352 -19.14 -23.13 -18.57
CA ASP A 352 -19.44 -24.26 -17.67
C ASP A 352 -20.29 -23.85 -16.45
N ASP A 353 -21.59 -23.99 -16.64
CA ASP A 353 -22.63 -23.66 -15.67
C ASP A 353 -22.64 -24.61 -14.46
N TYR A 354 -22.37 -25.91 -14.68
CA TYR A 354 -22.27 -26.87 -13.59
C TYR A 354 -21.14 -26.49 -12.62
N ARG A 355 -19.99 -26.09 -13.15
CA ARG A 355 -18.87 -25.61 -12.33
C ARG A 355 -19.17 -24.26 -11.67
N SER A 356 -19.91 -23.38 -12.34
CA SER A 356 -20.39 -22.10 -11.78
C SER A 356 -21.32 -22.31 -10.58
N MET A 357 -22.36 -23.15 -10.74
CA MET A 357 -23.29 -23.51 -9.66
C MET A 357 -22.58 -24.25 -8.52
N ALA A 358 -21.68 -25.18 -8.83
CA ALA A 358 -20.89 -25.90 -7.82
C ALA A 358 -19.96 -24.99 -7.01
N ALA A 359 -19.67 -23.77 -7.49
CA ALA A 359 -18.93 -22.72 -6.79
C ALA A 359 -19.83 -21.70 -6.09
N ASP A 360 -21.15 -21.87 -6.17
CA ASP A 360 -22.17 -20.92 -5.73
C ASP A 360 -22.00 -19.51 -6.34
N ASN A 361 -21.77 -19.48 -7.65
CA ASN A 361 -21.55 -18.24 -8.37
C ASN A 361 -22.87 -17.65 -8.87
N THR A 362 -23.14 -16.42 -8.46
CA THR A 362 -24.22 -15.60 -9.02
C THR A 362 -23.86 -15.18 -10.44
N SER A 363 -24.74 -15.47 -11.39
CA SER A 363 -24.44 -15.45 -12.83
C SER A 363 -25.57 -14.81 -13.64
N VAL A 364 -25.28 -14.32 -14.86
CA VAL A 364 -26.25 -13.64 -15.73
C VAL A 364 -26.12 -14.08 -17.18
N PHE A 365 -25.18 -13.55 -17.96
CA PHE A 365 -25.10 -13.87 -19.39
C PHE A 365 -24.32 -15.17 -19.65
N ASN A 366 -24.99 -16.17 -20.24
CA ASN A 366 -24.37 -17.39 -20.77
C ASN A 366 -25.11 -17.85 -22.04
N CYS A 367 -24.53 -17.64 -23.21
CA CYS A 367 -25.10 -18.12 -24.46
C CYS A 367 -24.83 -19.63 -24.63
N ARG A 368 -25.80 -20.44 -24.19
CA ARG A 368 -25.70 -21.90 -24.10
C ARG A 368 -27.07 -22.58 -24.25
N GLY A 369 -27.06 -23.91 -24.37
CA GLY A 369 -28.25 -24.71 -24.13
C GLY A 369 -28.65 -24.76 -22.65
N VAL A 370 -29.89 -25.16 -22.32
CA VAL A 370 -30.38 -25.33 -20.94
C VAL A 370 -29.63 -26.48 -20.23
N VAL A 371 -29.37 -26.34 -18.93
CA VAL A 371 -28.74 -27.39 -18.09
C VAL A 371 -29.64 -28.63 -18.10
N GLY A 372 -29.08 -29.81 -18.42
CA GLY A 372 -29.88 -31.04 -18.56
C GLY A 372 -30.83 -31.07 -19.75
N SER A 373 -30.87 -30.03 -20.62
CA SER A 373 -31.64 -29.96 -21.87
C SER A 373 -30.93 -29.12 -22.94
N PRO A 374 -29.75 -29.54 -23.42
CA PRO A 374 -28.83 -28.70 -24.19
C PRO A 374 -29.32 -28.33 -25.60
N ARG A 375 -30.41 -28.95 -26.09
CA ARG A 375 -31.06 -28.60 -27.37
C ARG A 375 -31.93 -27.36 -27.28
N VAL A 376 -32.36 -26.96 -26.08
CA VAL A 376 -33.18 -25.77 -25.82
C VAL A 376 -32.26 -24.60 -25.48
N ARG A 377 -32.47 -23.43 -26.09
CA ARG A 377 -31.66 -22.25 -25.79
C ARG A 377 -31.99 -21.73 -24.39
N SER A 378 -30.96 -21.46 -23.59
CA SER A 378 -31.17 -20.92 -22.25
C SER A 378 -31.61 -19.45 -22.27
N PRO A 379 -32.53 -19.02 -21.38
CA PRO A 379 -32.89 -17.61 -21.19
C PRO A 379 -31.67 -16.69 -20.88
N HIS A 380 -30.63 -17.24 -20.24
CA HIS A 380 -29.35 -16.57 -19.99
C HIS A 380 -28.64 -16.10 -21.27
N SER A 381 -28.97 -16.68 -22.43
CA SER A 381 -28.43 -16.29 -23.73
C SER A 381 -28.84 -14.87 -24.13
N TYR A 382 -29.91 -14.33 -23.53
CA TYR A 382 -30.41 -12.98 -23.77
C TYR A 382 -29.88 -11.96 -22.76
N GLY A 383 -29.09 -12.37 -21.75
CA GLY A 383 -28.49 -11.48 -20.77
C GLY A 383 -29.47 -10.80 -19.81
N ARG A 384 -30.68 -11.34 -19.67
CA ARG A 384 -31.74 -10.82 -18.79
C ARG A 384 -32.05 -11.70 -17.57
N SER A 385 -31.49 -12.90 -17.52
CA SER A 385 -31.71 -13.87 -16.45
C SER A 385 -30.63 -13.77 -15.38
N LEU A 386 -30.99 -13.94 -14.12
CA LEU A 386 -30.12 -13.90 -12.95
C LEU A 386 -30.24 -15.22 -12.21
N ASP A 387 -29.10 -15.91 -12.04
CA ASP A 387 -28.98 -16.99 -11.07
C ASP A 387 -28.36 -16.43 -9.81
N LEU A 388 -29.08 -16.49 -8.69
CA LEU A 388 -28.62 -15.98 -7.40
C LEU A 388 -28.38 -17.11 -6.40
N ASN A 389 -27.14 -17.20 -5.89
CA ASN A 389 -26.67 -18.23 -4.96
C ASN A 389 -27.21 -19.66 -5.30
N PRO A 390 -26.84 -20.24 -6.45
CA PRO A 390 -27.33 -21.53 -6.90
C PRO A 390 -27.12 -22.70 -5.93
N TRP A 391 -26.14 -22.61 -5.04
CA TRP A 391 -25.86 -23.68 -4.09
C TRP A 391 -26.97 -23.82 -3.04
N GLU A 392 -27.47 -22.69 -2.53
CA GLU A 392 -28.59 -22.63 -1.61
C GLU A 392 -29.96 -22.71 -2.31
N ASN A 393 -30.00 -22.47 -3.63
CA ASN A 393 -31.21 -22.43 -4.46
C ASN A 393 -31.03 -23.32 -5.70
N PRO A 394 -31.23 -24.64 -5.55
CA PRO A 394 -30.93 -25.58 -6.61
C PRO A 394 -31.94 -25.57 -7.75
N TYR A 395 -31.52 -26.10 -8.89
CA TYR A 395 -32.28 -26.34 -10.10
C TYR A 395 -32.61 -27.83 -10.26
N HIS A 396 -33.86 -28.15 -10.58
CA HIS A 396 -34.37 -29.48 -10.86
C HIS A 396 -34.27 -29.74 -12.38
N ALA A 397 -33.22 -30.46 -12.78
CA ALA A 397 -33.03 -30.89 -14.16
C ALA A 397 -33.49 -32.34 -14.37
N ARG A 398 -33.62 -32.75 -15.64
CA ARG A 398 -33.92 -34.15 -16.00
C ARG A 398 -32.87 -35.14 -15.50
N ASP A 399 -31.61 -34.70 -15.40
CA ASP A 399 -30.48 -35.51 -14.93
C ASP A 399 -30.22 -35.37 -13.41
N GLY A 400 -31.12 -34.70 -12.67
CA GLY A 400 -31.08 -34.58 -11.22
C GLY A 400 -31.10 -33.13 -10.70
N ILE A 401 -30.94 -33.00 -9.37
CA ILE A 401 -30.96 -31.69 -8.70
C ILE A 401 -29.54 -31.13 -8.62
N HIS A 402 -29.33 -29.97 -9.25
CA HIS A 402 -28.05 -29.27 -9.32
C HIS A 402 -28.04 -27.98 -8.48
N PRO A 403 -26.91 -27.60 -7.87
CA PRO A 403 -25.71 -28.38 -7.73
C PRO A 403 -25.86 -29.45 -6.62
N ASN A 404 -26.85 -29.37 -5.74
CA ASN A 404 -27.02 -30.34 -4.66
C ASN A 404 -28.49 -30.51 -4.26
N ARG A 405 -28.86 -31.71 -3.80
CA ARG A 405 -30.21 -32.02 -3.31
C ARG A 405 -30.50 -31.55 -1.88
N TRP A 406 -29.47 -31.29 -1.07
CA TRP A 406 -29.64 -31.01 0.36
C TRP A 406 -30.46 -29.73 0.57
N TRP A 407 -30.22 -28.71 -0.25
CA TRP A 407 -30.98 -27.48 -0.14
C TRP A 407 -32.41 -27.57 -0.70
N ALA A 408 -32.74 -28.51 -1.59
CA ALA A 408 -34.02 -28.52 -2.33
C ALA A 408 -35.27 -28.28 -1.46
N SER A 409 -35.38 -28.98 -0.32
CA SER A 409 -36.51 -28.84 0.61
C SER A 409 -36.28 -27.89 1.80
N ARG A 410 -35.14 -27.19 1.86
CA ARG A 410 -34.74 -26.36 3.01
C ARG A 410 -34.75 -24.88 2.66
N SER A 411 -35.28 -24.05 3.55
CA SER A 411 -35.26 -22.60 3.43
C SER A 411 -34.28 -21.95 4.42
N HIS A 412 -33.90 -20.71 4.16
CA HIS A 412 -33.11 -19.88 5.06
C HIS A 412 -33.46 -18.42 4.81
N PRO A 413 -33.80 -17.62 5.85
CA PRO A 413 -34.41 -16.28 5.72
C PRO A 413 -33.60 -15.24 4.93
N LYS A 414 -32.34 -15.54 4.62
CA LYS A 414 -31.44 -14.65 3.85
C LYS A 414 -30.91 -15.24 2.55
N VAL A 415 -30.86 -16.57 2.41
CA VAL A 415 -30.06 -17.19 1.34
C VAL A 415 -30.74 -18.33 0.60
N ALA A 416 -31.83 -18.90 1.14
CA ALA A 416 -32.55 -20.00 0.49
C ALA A 416 -34.07 -19.77 0.55
N TRP A 417 -34.71 -19.61 -0.61
CA TRP A 417 -36.13 -19.28 -0.71
C TRP A 417 -36.96 -20.39 -1.36
N ARG A 418 -38.14 -20.66 -0.79
CA ARG A 418 -39.07 -21.71 -1.27
C ARG A 418 -40.47 -21.16 -1.56
N GLY A 419 -40.61 -19.84 -1.61
CA GLY A 419 -41.89 -19.19 -1.84
C GLY A 419 -41.73 -17.70 -2.17
N GLN A 420 -42.74 -17.14 -2.83
CA GLN A 420 -42.76 -15.75 -3.30
C GLN A 420 -42.68 -14.70 -2.18
N GLY A 421 -43.10 -15.07 -0.96
CA GLY A 421 -43.04 -14.20 0.22
C GLY A 421 -41.61 -13.93 0.74
N HIS A 422 -40.60 -14.67 0.27
CA HIS A 422 -39.23 -14.49 0.76
C HIS A 422 -38.66 -13.10 0.42
N ALA A 423 -37.89 -12.51 1.33
CA ALA A 423 -37.39 -11.14 1.21
C ALA A 423 -36.60 -10.88 -0.09
N VAL A 424 -35.80 -11.85 -0.54
CA VAL A 424 -35.04 -11.77 -1.81
C VAL A 424 -35.97 -11.79 -3.02
N VAL A 425 -36.97 -12.67 -3.03
CA VAL A 425 -37.91 -12.79 -4.16
C VAL A 425 -38.74 -11.50 -4.28
N ARG A 426 -39.29 -11.01 -3.17
CA ARG A 426 -40.02 -9.73 -3.13
C ARG A 426 -39.15 -8.54 -3.54
N LEU A 427 -37.86 -8.54 -3.17
CA LEU A 427 -36.93 -7.49 -3.56
C LEU A 427 -36.70 -7.49 -5.06
N LEU A 428 -36.36 -8.65 -5.63
CA LEU A 428 -36.12 -8.76 -7.06
C LEU A 428 -37.39 -8.40 -7.86
N ALA A 429 -38.57 -8.81 -7.38
CA ALA A 429 -39.85 -8.42 -7.96
C ALA A 429 -40.06 -6.89 -8.04
N ARG A 430 -39.70 -6.13 -6.99
CA ARG A 430 -39.75 -4.65 -7.02
C ARG A 430 -38.85 -4.02 -8.08
N HIS A 431 -37.78 -4.70 -8.48
CA HIS A 431 -36.87 -4.27 -9.54
C HIS A 431 -37.19 -4.91 -10.89
N GLY A 432 -38.42 -5.43 -11.07
CA GLY A 432 -38.90 -5.94 -12.35
C GLY A 432 -38.41 -7.35 -12.71
N PHE A 433 -37.95 -8.13 -11.74
CA PHE A 433 -37.62 -9.54 -11.95
C PHE A 433 -38.80 -10.45 -11.62
N ARG A 434 -39.04 -11.46 -12.46
CA ARG A 434 -39.97 -12.56 -12.18
C ARG A 434 -39.18 -13.74 -11.63
N TRP A 435 -39.68 -14.39 -10.58
CA TRP A 435 -39.16 -15.68 -10.13
C TRP A 435 -39.82 -16.78 -10.98
N THR A 436 -39.31 -16.92 -12.20
CA THR A 436 -40.02 -17.53 -13.34
C THR A 436 -40.44 -18.97 -13.12
N TYR A 437 -39.59 -19.78 -12.47
CA TYR A 437 -39.77 -21.23 -12.35
C TYR A 437 -40.01 -21.68 -10.90
N GLY A 438 -40.16 -20.74 -9.96
CA GLY A 438 -40.40 -21.10 -8.56
C GLY A 438 -39.33 -22.07 -8.02
N THR A 439 -39.76 -23.12 -7.32
CA THR A 439 -38.85 -24.10 -6.72
C THR A 439 -38.22 -25.08 -7.70
N SER A 440 -38.72 -25.20 -8.95
CA SER A 440 -38.09 -26.09 -9.93
C SER A 440 -36.78 -25.49 -10.47
N ASP A 441 -36.65 -24.17 -10.49
CA ASP A 441 -35.37 -23.47 -10.69
C ASP A 441 -35.23 -22.32 -9.70
N ALA A 442 -34.92 -22.68 -8.45
CA ALA A 442 -35.02 -21.75 -7.35
C ALA A 442 -34.08 -20.54 -7.52
N HIS A 443 -32.92 -20.68 -8.15
CA HIS A 443 -32.00 -19.55 -8.30
C HIS A 443 -32.39 -18.56 -9.40
N HIS A 444 -33.26 -18.96 -10.33
CA HIS A 444 -33.46 -18.26 -11.60
C HIS A 444 -34.50 -17.15 -11.51
N PHE A 445 -34.13 -15.95 -11.97
CA PHE A 445 -35.02 -14.82 -12.11
C PHE A 445 -34.87 -14.16 -13.48
N ASP A 446 -35.97 -13.76 -14.12
CA ASP A 446 -35.93 -13.03 -15.39
C ASP A 446 -36.32 -11.56 -15.21
N ALA A 447 -35.44 -10.66 -15.64
CA ALA A 447 -35.77 -9.25 -15.74
C ALA A 447 -36.74 -9.01 -16.91
N VAL A 448 -37.80 -8.25 -16.64
CA VAL A 448 -38.72 -7.73 -17.64
C VAL A 448 -38.36 -6.27 -17.92
N ALA A 449 -38.08 -5.96 -19.19
CA ALA A 449 -37.79 -4.60 -19.62
C ALA A 449 -39.02 -3.70 -19.35
N GLY A 450 -38.79 -2.51 -18.78
CA GLY A 450 -39.84 -1.51 -18.54
C GLY A 450 -40.55 -1.55 -17.18
N ALA A 451 -40.27 -2.53 -16.30
CA ALA A 451 -40.96 -2.66 -15.01
C ALA A 451 -40.35 -1.81 -13.85
N GLY A 452 -39.26 -1.08 -14.08
CA GLY A 452 -38.63 -0.20 -13.08
C GLY A 452 -38.90 1.28 -13.35
N GLY A 453 -40.02 1.79 -12.83
CA GLY A 453 -40.43 3.21 -12.66
C GLY A 453 -39.79 4.33 -13.49
N GLN A 454 -40.66 4.97 -14.29
CA GLN A 454 -40.55 6.25 -15.02
C GLN A 454 -39.56 6.34 -16.19
N GLY A 455 -40.14 6.27 -17.41
CA GLY A 455 -39.51 6.69 -18.66
C GLY A 455 -39.12 5.56 -19.60
N LEU A 456 -40.10 4.99 -20.34
CA LEU A 456 -40.03 4.70 -21.78
C LEU A 456 -41.30 3.91 -22.20
N ARG A 457 -42.37 4.62 -22.52
CA ARG A 457 -43.43 4.12 -23.41
C ARG A 457 -42.96 4.37 -24.84
N GLU A 458 -42.12 3.50 -25.36
CA GLU A 458 -41.94 3.24 -26.79
C GLU A 458 -40.88 2.16 -26.93
N LEU A 459 -41.21 1.07 -27.62
CA LEU A 459 -40.40 -0.10 -28.05
C LEU A 459 -41.08 -1.45 -27.77
N LEU A 460 -42.32 -1.48 -27.26
CA LEU A 460 -43.16 -2.67 -27.34
C LEU A 460 -43.94 -2.69 -28.68
N SER A 461 -43.18 -2.84 -29.76
CA SER A 461 -43.70 -3.25 -31.07
C SER A 461 -42.73 -4.24 -31.71
N SER A 462 -42.57 -5.41 -31.09
CA SER A 462 -42.18 -6.62 -31.82
C SER A 462 -42.54 -7.88 -31.03
N PRO A 463 -42.91 -8.96 -31.74
CA PRO A 463 -43.96 -9.86 -31.27
C PRO A 463 -43.50 -10.71 -30.10
N ALA A 464 -44.47 -10.95 -29.22
CA ALA A 464 -44.46 -12.02 -28.26
C ALA A 464 -44.02 -13.34 -28.90
N CYS A 465 -43.33 -14.15 -28.11
CA CYS A 465 -43.17 -15.60 -28.20
C CYS A 465 -43.91 -16.25 -29.37
N VAL A 466 -43.21 -16.56 -30.47
CA VAL A 466 -43.78 -17.42 -31.53
C VAL A 466 -43.10 -18.79 -31.62
N ASP A 467 -41.83 -18.96 -31.22
CA ASP A 467 -41.12 -20.23 -31.53
C ASP A 467 -40.28 -20.88 -30.43
N ASP A 468 -40.46 -20.58 -29.14
CA ASP A 468 -39.75 -21.34 -28.08
C ASP A 468 -40.73 -21.78 -26.98
N VAL A 469 -40.83 -23.11 -26.82
CA VAL A 469 -41.74 -23.85 -25.92
C VAL A 469 -41.66 -23.33 -24.48
N CYS A 470 -42.80 -22.86 -23.97
CA CYS A 470 -43.04 -22.71 -22.53
C CYS A 470 -43.42 -24.09 -21.95
N HIS A 471 -42.66 -24.57 -20.96
CA HIS A 471 -43.08 -25.64 -20.05
C HIS A 471 -43.30 -25.04 -18.66
#